data_AF-A0A7W5FPU5-F1
#
_entry.id   AF-A0A7W5FPU5-F1
#
_cell.length_a   1.000
_cell.length_b   1.000
_cell.length_c   1.000
_cell.angle_alpha   90.00
_cell.angle_beta   90.00
_cell.angle_gamma   90.00
#
_symmetry.space_group_name_H-M   'P 1'
#
loop_
_entity.id
_entity.type
_entity.pdbx_description
1 polymer ?
#
loop_
_entity_poly.entity_id
_entity_poly.type
_entity_poly.pdbx_seq_one_letter_code
_entity_poly.pdbx_strand_id
1 'polypeptide(L)'
;MDNELKPDLVTMDITMPEMDGIEAVKRIRAMDGSARIIMVSAMGQQGLVLDAISAGSKDFVVKPFQPDRVVQSIKKCCLNLSESKNYCRGNNSASLTTPASLPS
;
A
#
# COMPACT_ATOMS: atom_id res chain seq x y z
N MET A 1 14.92 -24.18 12.28
CA MET A 1 13.78 -23.40 11.76
C MET A 1 14.39 -22.20 11.08
N ASP A 2 14.47 -22.32 9.76
CA ASP A 2 15.52 -21.71 8.95
C ASP A 2 15.21 -20.24 8.71
N ASN A 3 15.82 -19.39 9.54
CA ASN A 3 15.84 -17.94 9.37
C ASN A 3 16.96 -17.55 8.37
N GLU A 4 17.08 -18.30 7.27
CA GLU A 4 18.22 -18.25 6.36
C GLU A 4 18.24 -16.99 5.49
N LEU A 5 17.10 -16.30 5.36
CA LEU A 5 16.97 -15.09 4.55
C LEU A 5 16.31 -13.97 5.36
N LYS A 6 17.04 -12.87 5.54
CA LYS A 6 16.54 -11.65 6.17
C LYS A 6 16.35 -10.58 5.09
N PRO A 7 15.19 -10.54 4.42
CA PRO A 7 14.98 -9.63 3.30
C PRO A 7 15.00 -8.18 3.77
N ASP A 8 15.66 -7.31 3.01
CA ASP A 8 15.68 -5.86 3.29
C ASP A 8 14.33 -5.18 3.03
N LEU A 9 13.54 -5.78 2.13
CA LEU A 9 12.23 -5.31 1.69
C LEU A 9 11.35 -6.50 1.30
N VAL A 10 10.10 -6.46 1.74
CA VAL A 10 9.08 -7.46 1.40
C VAL A 10 7.90 -6.75 0.74
N THR A 11 7.45 -7.25 -0.40
CA THR A 11 6.17 -6.85 -1.01
C THR A 11 5.13 -7.92 -0.74
N MET A 12 3.98 -7.56 -0.18
CA MET A 12 2.93 -8.51 0.20
C MET A 12 1.59 -8.12 -0.42
N ASP A 13 0.88 -9.05 -1.04
CA ASP A 13 -0.49 -8.79 -1.52
C ASP A 13 -1.47 -8.77 -0.33
N ILE A 14 -2.44 -7.86 -0.33
CA ILE A 14 -3.53 -7.85 0.63
C ILE A 14 -4.47 -9.03 0.35
N THR A 15 -4.76 -9.31 -0.91
CA THR A 15 -5.75 -10.31 -1.30
C THR A 15 -5.05 -11.57 -1.78
N MET A 16 -4.77 -12.50 -0.87
CA MET A 16 -4.31 -13.84 -1.22
C MET A 16 -5.41 -14.87 -0.97
N PRO A 17 -5.48 -15.95 -1.77
CA PRO A 17 -6.24 -17.12 -1.37
C PRO A 17 -5.59 -17.71 -0.11
N GLU A 18 -6.39 -18.11 0.87
CA GLU A 18 -5.99 -18.77 2.13
C GLU A 18 -5.51 -17.87 3.28
N MET A 19 -4.65 -16.87 3.07
CA MET A 19 -4.11 -16.03 4.15
C MET A 19 -4.25 -14.52 3.88
N ASP A 20 -4.75 -13.78 4.87
CA ASP A 20 -4.80 -12.32 4.79
C ASP A 20 -3.38 -11.73 4.86
N GLY A 21 -3.02 -10.91 3.87
CA GLY A 21 -1.75 -10.21 3.83
C GLY A 21 -1.51 -9.33 5.06
N ILE A 22 -2.58 -8.79 5.68
CA ILE A 22 -2.48 -8.00 6.91
C ILE A 22 -2.04 -8.88 8.08
N GLU A 23 -2.54 -10.11 8.17
CA GLU A 23 -2.13 -11.05 9.19
C GLU A 23 -0.67 -11.48 8.98
N ALA A 24 -0.25 -11.67 7.72
CA ALA A 24 1.14 -11.92 7.38
C ALA A 24 2.06 -10.77 7.83
N VAL A 25 1.66 -9.50 7.64
CA VAL A 25 2.40 -8.33 8.15
C VAL A 25 2.58 -8.41 9.66
N LYS A 26 1.51 -8.69 10.42
CA LYS A 26 1.58 -8.78 11.88
C LYS A 26 2.57 -9.85 12.32
N ARG A 27 2.55 -11.03 11.68
CA ARG A 27 3.49 -12.12 11.97
C ARG A 27 4.93 -11.75 11.65
N ILE A 28 5.18 -11.15 10.47
CA ILE A 28 6.52 -10.70 10.09
C ILE A 28 7.03 -9.63 11.06
N ARG A 29 6.17 -8.67 11.43
CA ARG A 29 6.51 -7.60 12.40
C ARG A 29 6.77 -8.13 13.81
N ALA A 30 6.07 -9.19 14.22
CA ALA A 30 6.30 -9.85 15.51
C ALA A 30 7.65 -10.59 15.53
N MET A 31 8.11 -11.11 14.39
CA MET A 31 9.43 -11.73 14.25
C MET A 31 10.54 -10.69 14.08
N ASP A 32 10.31 -9.65 13.28
CA ASP A 32 11.25 -8.56 13.00
C ASP A 32 10.54 -7.20 12.96
N GLY A 33 10.68 -6.45 14.06
CA GLY A 33 10.14 -5.09 14.19
C GLY A 33 10.83 -4.05 13.30
N SER A 34 11.88 -4.41 12.57
CA SER A 34 12.56 -3.54 11.59
C SER A 34 12.22 -3.87 10.13
N ALA A 35 11.47 -4.96 9.89
CA ALA A 35 11.10 -5.38 8.55
C ALA A 35 10.36 -4.27 7.79
N ARG A 36 10.80 -4.03 6.54
CA ARG A 36 10.17 -3.08 5.63
C ARG A 36 9.21 -3.83 4.73
N ILE A 37 7.91 -3.60 4.92
CA ILE A 37 6.87 -4.30 4.18
C ILE A 37 6.04 -3.28 3.39
N ILE A 38 5.94 -3.50 2.08
CA ILE A 38 5.09 -2.74 1.16
C ILE A 38 3.89 -3.60 0.81
N MET A 39 2.69 -3.08 1.08
CA MET A 39 1.45 -3.78 0.77
C MET A 39 1.02 -3.52 -0.66
N VAL A 40 0.47 -4.53 -1.32
CA VAL A 40 -0.06 -4.43 -2.68
C VAL A 40 -1.54 -4.74 -2.63
N SER A 41 -2.37 -3.80 -3.07
CA SER A 41 -3.84 -3.86 -2.93
C SER A 41 -4.52 -3.76 -4.29
N ALA A 42 -5.73 -4.28 -4.42
CA ALA A 42 -6.59 -3.95 -5.57
C ALA A 42 -7.29 -2.60 -5.35
N MET A 43 -7.74 -1.98 -6.45
CA MET A 43 -8.57 -0.77 -6.39
C MET A 43 -9.86 -1.03 -5.61
N GLY A 44 -10.25 -0.11 -4.73
CA GLY A 44 -11.47 -0.22 -3.91
C GLY A 44 -11.27 -0.79 -2.50
N GLN A 45 -10.04 -1.18 -2.12
CA GLN A 45 -9.72 -1.76 -0.81
C GLN A 45 -9.10 -0.75 0.17
N GLN A 46 -9.59 0.50 0.17
CA GLN A 46 -9.03 1.57 1.02
C GLN A 46 -9.09 1.27 2.53
N GLY A 47 -10.14 0.58 3.00
CA GLY A 47 -10.23 0.16 4.40
C GLY A 47 -9.09 -0.78 4.79
N LEU A 48 -8.83 -1.80 3.97
CA LEU A 48 -7.75 -2.77 4.20
C LEU A 48 -6.36 -2.12 4.15
N VAL A 49 -6.18 -1.09 3.33
CA VAL A 49 -4.93 -0.32 3.30
C VAL A 49 -4.67 0.36 4.65
N LEU A 50 -5.70 0.97 5.26
CA LEU A 50 -5.58 1.60 6.58
C LEU A 50 -5.27 0.58 7.67
N ASP A 51 -5.90 -0.59 7.61
CA ASP A 51 -5.63 -1.70 8.53
C ASP A 51 -4.19 -2.21 8.39
N ALA A 52 -3.68 -2.29 7.16
CA ALA A 52 -2.32 -2.73 6.90
C ALA A 52 -1.27 -1.71 7.40
N ILE A 53 -1.53 -0.41 7.24
CA ILE A 53 -0.69 0.66 7.82
C ILE A 53 -0.70 0.53 9.35
N SER A 54 -1.87 0.30 9.95
CA SER A 54 -2.00 0.10 11.40
C SER A 54 -1.30 -1.17 11.90
N ALA A 55 -1.25 -2.21 11.07
CA ALA A 55 -0.48 -3.43 11.34
C ALA A 55 1.05 -3.23 11.26
N GLY A 56 1.52 -2.09 10.75
CA GLY A 56 2.93 -1.73 10.68
C GLY A 56 3.56 -1.87 9.30
N SER A 57 2.76 -1.86 8.21
CA SER A 57 3.31 -1.69 6.86
C SER A 57 3.95 -0.31 6.71
N LYS A 58 4.98 -0.23 5.87
CA LYS A 58 5.72 1.02 5.61
C LYS A 58 5.12 1.84 4.49
N ASP A 59 4.60 1.17 3.47
CA ASP A 59 3.98 1.80 2.31
C ASP A 59 2.97 0.84 1.65
N PHE A 60 2.22 1.35 0.69
CA PHE A 60 1.30 0.54 -0.11
C PHE A 60 1.26 0.96 -1.57
N VAL A 61 0.94 0.01 -2.43
CA VAL A 61 0.83 0.17 -3.88
C VAL A 61 -0.51 -0.42 -4.33
N VAL A 62 -1.24 0.31 -5.17
CA VAL A 62 -2.54 -0.14 -5.68
C VAL A 62 -2.40 -0.65 -7.10
N LYS A 63 -2.96 -1.83 -7.38
CA LYS A 63 -3.09 -2.40 -8.71
C LYS A 63 -4.26 -1.74 -9.47
N PRO A 64 -4.11 -1.47 -10.78
CA PRO A 64 -2.89 -1.61 -11.58
C PRO A 64 -1.88 -0.49 -11.27
N PHE A 65 -0.62 -0.86 -10.99
CA PHE A 65 0.45 0.09 -10.70
C PHE A 65 1.34 0.33 -11.92
N GLN A 66 1.87 1.55 -12.02
CA GLN A 66 2.93 1.87 -12.97
C GLN A 66 4.30 1.52 -12.37
N PRO A 67 5.30 1.10 -13.18
CA PRO A 67 6.64 0.76 -12.68
C PRO A 67 7.25 1.89 -11.83
N ASP A 68 7.06 3.14 -12.24
CA ASP A 68 7.55 4.32 -11.53
C ASP A 68 7.00 4.44 -10.10
N ARG A 69 5.73 4.03 -9.89
CA ARG A 69 5.11 4.05 -8.56
C ARG A 69 5.75 3.04 -7.61
N VAL A 70 6.09 1.86 -8.13
CA VAL A 70 6.79 0.82 -7.35
C VAL A 70 8.18 1.31 -6.98
N VAL A 71 8.94 1.85 -7.94
CA VAL A 71 10.28 2.39 -7.70
C VAL A 71 10.26 3.52 -6.68
N GLN A 72 9.26 4.41 -6.73
CA GLN A 72 9.09 5.46 -5.73
C GLN A 72 8.83 4.90 -4.32
N SER A 73 7.97 3.89 -4.20
CA SER A 73 7.63 3.26 -2.92
C SER A 73 8.84 2.54 -2.30
N ILE A 74 9.61 1.84 -3.13
CA ILE A 74 10.88 1.21 -2.73
C ILE A 74 11.87 2.27 -2.24
N LYS A 75 12.09 3.34 -3.01
CA LYS A 75 12.99 4.44 -2.63
C LYS A 75 12.59 5.05 -1.30
N LYS A 76 11.30 5.29 -1.07
CA LYS A 76 10.78 5.82 0.20
C LYS A 76 11.08 4.88 1.37
N CYS A 77 10.81 3.59 1.21
CA CYS A 77 11.08 2.59 2.24
C CYS A 77 12.58 2.49 2.57
N CYS A 78 13.46 2.58 1.57
CA CYS A 78 14.91 2.49 1.77
C CYS A 78 15.54 3.76 2.35
N LEU A 79 15.02 4.95 2.03
CA LEU A 79 15.68 6.23 2.35
C LEU A 79 15.25 6.89 3.67
N ASN A 80 14.40 6.25 4.49
CA ASN A 80 13.83 6.87 5.71
C ASN A 80 13.23 8.28 5.46
N LEU A 81 12.78 8.55 4.23
CA LEU A 81 12.13 9.81 3.88
C LEU A 81 10.72 9.77 4.47
N SER A 82 10.56 10.38 5.65
CA SER A 82 9.27 10.62 6.28
C SER A 82 8.50 11.71 5.51
N GLU A 83 7.99 11.38 4.33
CA GLU A 83 7.03 12.27 3.66
C GLU A 83 5.61 11.92 4.09
N SER A 84 5.03 12.85 4.85
CA SER A 84 3.65 12.85 5.30
C SER A 84 2.65 12.64 4.16
N LYS A 85 1.88 11.55 4.29
CA LYS A 85 0.50 11.30 3.78
C LYS A 85 0.05 12.17 2.59
N ASN A 86 0.14 11.64 1.37
CA ASN A 86 -0.54 12.21 0.19
C ASN A 86 -0.93 11.18 -0.89
N TYR A 87 -1.26 9.94 -0.51
CA TYR A 87 -1.74 8.93 -1.47
C TYR A 87 -3.23 8.63 -1.28
N CYS A 88 -4.08 9.62 -1.57
CA CYS A 88 -5.50 9.42 -1.91
C CYS A 88 -5.94 10.23 -3.16
N ARG A 89 -5.06 11.01 -3.81
CA ARG A 89 -5.35 11.62 -5.11
C ARG A 89 -5.02 10.63 -6.23
N GLY A 90 -5.87 9.60 -6.33
CA GLY A 90 -6.00 8.83 -7.55
C GLY A 90 -6.51 9.74 -8.66
N ASN A 91 -5.80 9.78 -9.78
CA ASN A 91 -6.36 10.21 -11.04
C ASN A 91 -7.54 9.29 -11.37
N ASN A 92 -8.76 9.76 -11.16
CA ASN A 92 -9.93 9.34 -11.91
C ASN A 92 -10.32 10.52 -12.81
N SER A 93 -9.92 10.49 -14.08
CA SER A 93 -10.64 11.23 -15.11
C SER A 93 -11.93 10.48 -15.40
N ALA A 94 -12.97 10.75 -14.61
CA ALA A 94 -14.34 10.44 -14.96
C ALA A 94 -15.15 11.73 -14.82
N SER A 95 -15.50 12.26 -15.97
CA SER A 95 -16.41 13.37 -16.24
C SER A 95 -17.70 13.31 -15.41
N LEU A 96 -17.96 14.37 -14.65
CA LEU A 96 -19.31 14.84 -14.36
C LEU A 96 -19.58 16.08 -15.24
N THR A 97 -19.77 15.86 -16.53
CA THR A 97 -20.73 16.65 -17.31
C THR A 97 -22.12 16.24 -16.78
N THR A 98 -23.10 17.11 -16.54
CA THR A 98 -23.72 18.06 -17.48
C THR A 98 -24.76 18.93 -16.69
N PRO A 99 -25.56 19.80 -17.33
CA PRO A 99 -25.47 21.27 -17.36
C PRO A 99 -26.56 21.97 -16.51
N ALA A 100 -26.75 23.26 -16.78
CA ALA A 100 -27.94 24.09 -16.53
C ALA A 100 -27.84 25.06 -15.35
N SER A 101 -27.31 26.23 -15.69
CA SER A 101 -27.79 27.51 -15.21
C SER A 101 -29.32 27.71 -15.36
N LEU A 102 -29.91 28.31 -14.31
CA LEU A 102 -31.16 29.10 -14.20
C LEU A 102 -32.53 28.36 -14.20
N PRO A 103 -33.62 28.91 -13.59
CA PRO A 103 -33.78 30.28 -13.03
C PRO A 103 -34.44 30.39 -11.64
N SER A 104 -34.35 31.58 -11.04
CA SER A 104 -35.49 32.45 -10.69
C SER A 104 -35.00 33.89 -10.64
#